data_AF-A0A641AG29-F1
#
_entry.id   AF-A0A641AG29-F1
#
_cell.length_a   1.000
_cell.length_b   1.000
_cell.length_c   1.000
_cell.angle_alpha   90.00
_cell.angle_beta   90.00
_cell.angle_gamma   90.00
#
_symmetry.space_group_name_H-M   'P 1'
#
loop_
_entity.id
_entity.type
_entity.pdbx_description
1 polymer ?
#
loop_
_entity_poly.entity_id
_entity_poly.type
_entity_poly.pdbx_seq_one_letter_code
_entity_poly.pdbx_strand_id
1 'polypeptide(L)'
;MFVKKHAKASLLVLLVLMFSAFAAACGEDTIETLEVIKEVTKEVEVPVEVIKEVVKEVEVEKIVEKIVEVAPTKEKREIVFGGLNWDSALVQNGVARYIVEHGYGYPTSQIEGSALPLFQGLRKGDVDLTMEIWLPNQDTAWNEAVKAGEVIPVGKSLEDNWQSSFLIPQYMQDANPELDSIEDLKEDKFKSLFEQEGGKVVLLGCIAGWGCRTMQEGDETGPGQIVGMGLEDHVVLRDPGTAGALAAAIEAAFAKEDPILFYYWGPTALAHQLAT
;
A
#
# COMPACT_ATOMS: atom_id res chain seq x y z
N MET A 1 24.32 -45.82 6.58
CA MET A 1 25.43 -45.36 7.44
C MET A 1 24.96 -44.05 8.11
N PHE A 2 24.91 -44.05 9.45
CA PHE A 2 24.39 -43.05 10.41
C PHE A 2 24.66 -41.57 10.02
N VAL A 3 23.78 -40.55 10.09
CA VAL A 3 22.75 -40.03 11.05
C VAL A 3 23.29 -39.26 12.27
N LYS A 4 22.81 -38.00 12.39
CA LYS A 4 22.70 -37.05 13.56
C LYS A 4 23.99 -36.40 14.07
N LYS A 5 24.09 -35.05 14.17
CA LYS A 5 23.35 -34.01 14.93
C LYS A 5 23.60 -34.08 16.45
N HIS A 6 23.76 -32.89 17.04
CA HIS A 6 23.81 -32.51 18.48
C HIS A 6 25.22 -32.27 19.03
N ALA A 7 25.46 -31.41 20.03
CA ALA A 7 24.77 -30.26 20.62
C ALA A 7 25.66 -29.77 21.78
N LYS A 8 25.62 -28.46 22.05
CA LYS A 8 25.65 -27.80 23.37
C LYS A 8 26.83 -27.94 24.34
N ALA A 9 26.97 -26.82 25.06
CA ALA A 9 27.47 -26.60 26.42
C ALA A 9 28.98 -26.34 26.57
N SER A 10 29.38 -25.11 26.89
CA SER A 10 29.42 -24.50 28.24
C SER A 10 30.42 -25.21 29.17
N LEU A 11 31.58 -24.60 29.40
CA LEU A 11 32.15 -24.32 30.73
C LEU A 11 33.46 -23.52 30.52
N LEU A 12 33.50 -22.24 30.86
CA LEU A 12 33.82 -21.70 32.19
C LEU A 12 35.33 -21.81 32.52
N VAL A 13 35.89 -20.62 32.83
CA VAL A 13 36.79 -20.36 33.96
C VAL A 13 38.31 -20.40 33.75
N LEU A 14 38.84 -19.17 33.93
CA LEU A 14 40.06 -18.76 34.65
C LEU A 14 41.43 -18.99 33.95
N LEU A 15 42.15 -17.90 33.66
CA LEU A 15 43.18 -17.26 34.54
C LEU A 15 44.54 -17.94 34.24
N VAL A 16 45.58 -17.27 33.77
CA VAL A 16 46.48 -16.40 34.55
C VAL A 16 47.63 -15.98 33.61
N LEU A 17 47.92 -14.67 33.61
CA LEU A 17 49.22 -13.97 33.55
C LEU A 17 50.37 -14.57 32.71
N MET A 18 50.81 -13.85 31.67
CA MET A 18 51.99 -12.96 31.71
C MET A 18 53.22 -13.61 32.38
N PHE A 19 54.27 -13.88 31.59
CA PHE A 19 55.61 -13.29 31.75
C PHE A 19 56.52 -13.80 30.62
N SER A 20 56.88 -12.89 29.72
CA SER A 20 57.97 -13.04 28.75
C SER A 20 59.20 -12.36 29.32
N ALA A 21 60.33 -13.08 29.43
CA ALA A 21 61.64 -12.65 28.91
C ALA A 21 62.80 -13.62 29.29
N PHE A 22 63.82 -13.56 28.42
CA PHE A 22 65.26 -13.85 28.60
C PHE A 22 65.86 -15.26 28.34
N ALA A 23 66.69 -15.29 27.29
CA ALA A 23 68.01 -15.93 27.20
C ALA A 23 68.79 -15.18 26.08
N ALA A 24 69.88 -14.42 26.28
CA ALA A 24 71.22 -14.71 26.82
C ALA A 24 72.10 -15.60 25.91
N ALA A 25 73.14 -15.01 25.32
CA ALA A 25 74.33 -15.64 24.72
C ALA A 25 75.52 -14.67 24.94
N CYS A 26 76.45 -14.93 25.87
CA CYS A 26 77.71 -15.71 25.78
C CYS A 26 78.92 -14.90 25.23
N GLY A 27 80.00 -14.80 26.03
CA GLY A 27 81.36 -14.44 25.59
C GLY A 27 82.30 -13.93 26.71
N GLU A 28 83.27 -14.77 27.10
CA GLU A 28 84.40 -14.67 28.08
C GLU A 28 85.27 -13.39 28.03
N ASP A 29 85.55 -12.74 29.18
CA ASP A 29 86.70 -12.83 30.14
C ASP A 29 87.93 -11.95 29.81
N THR A 30 88.15 -10.92 30.62
CA THR A 30 89.49 -10.46 31.06
C THR A 30 89.38 -9.54 32.28
N ILE A 31 90.24 -9.80 33.26
CA ILE A 31 90.34 -9.16 34.59
C ILE A 31 91.30 -7.98 34.51
N GLU A 32 91.00 -6.82 35.10
CA GLU A 32 92.02 -5.95 35.71
C GLU A 32 91.46 -4.96 36.77
N THR A 33 92.07 -5.08 37.97
CA THR A 33 92.36 -4.12 39.05
C THR A 33 91.27 -3.31 39.78
N LEU A 34 91.12 -3.68 41.06
CA LEU A 34 90.58 -2.88 42.17
C LEU A 34 91.60 -1.81 42.63
N GLU A 35 91.14 -0.56 42.78
CA GLU A 35 91.69 0.38 43.76
C GLU A 35 90.59 0.82 44.73
N VAL A 36 90.80 0.49 46.01
CA VAL A 36 89.97 0.90 47.14
C VAL A 36 90.53 2.22 47.65
N ILE A 37 89.76 3.31 47.54
CA ILE A 37 90.00 4.53 48.31
C ILE A 37 88.80 4.76 49.22
N LYS A 38 89.05 4.50 50.50
CA LYS A 38 88.20 4.82 51.64
C LYS A 38 88.53 6.25 52.05
N GLU A 39 87.56 7.16 52.15
CA GLU A 39 87.20 7.84 53.40
C GLU A 39 86.38 9.14 53.28
N VAL A 40 85.42 9.18 54.23
CA VAL A 40 84.93 10.33 55.00
C VAL A 40 83.94 11.29 54.33
N THR A 41 82.68 11.00 54.64
CA THR A 41 81.52 11.88 54.63
C THR A 41 81.75 13.13 55.47
N LYS A 42 81.45 14.30 54.89
CA LYS A 42 81.21 15.53 55.63
C LYS A 42 79.83 16.05 55.27
N GLU A 43 78.89 15.93 56.19
CA GLU A 43 77.57 16.56 56.12
C GLU A 43 77.72 18.07 56.28
N VAL A 44 77.17 18.83 55.35
CA VAL A 44 76.91 20.26 55.49
C VAL A 44 75.47 20.48 55.08
N GLU A 45 74.62 20.76 56.07
CA GLU A 45 73.24 21.17 55.87
C GLU A 45 73.19 22.56 55.21
N VAL A 46 72.53 22.65 54.06
CA VAL A 46 72.20 23.91 53.37
C VAL A 46 70.67 23.97 53.27
N PRO A 47 70.04 25.10 53.64
CA PRO A 47 68.60 25.17 53.85
C PRO A 47 67.77 25.03 52.58
N VAL A 48 66.61 24.45 52.80
CA VAL A 48 65.50 24.15 51.90
C VAL A 48 64.97 25.39 51.18
N GLU A 49 64.83 25.30 49.85
CA GLU A 49 63.74 25.95 49.10
C GLU A 49 62.89 24.86 48.44
N VAL A 50 61.71 24.60 49.02
CA VAL A 50 60.69 23.75 48.40
C VAL A 50 60.03 24.57 47.30
N ILE A 51 60.38 24.30 46.04
CA ILE A 51 59.56 24.71 44.91
C ILE A 51 58.40 23.71 44.85
N LYS A 52 57.23 24.09 45.37
CA LYS A 52 55.98 23.35 45.11
C LYS A 52 55.60 23.59 43.65
N GLU A 53 56.03 22.73 42.74
CA GLU A 53 55.34 22.59 41.46
C GLU A 53 53.99 21.93 41.72
N VAL A 54 52.94 22.75 41.76
CA VAL A 54 51.57 22.26 41.64
C VAL A 54 51.38 21.90 40.17
N VAL A 55 51.63 20.64 39.82
CA VAL A 55 51.22 20.08 38.52
C VAL A 55 49.70 20.11 38.51
N LYS A 56 49.13 21.09 37.82
CA LYS A 56 47.70 21.14 37.53
C LYS A 56 47.46 20.16 36.39
N GLU A 57 47.07 18.93 36.71
CA GLU A 57 46.52 18.03 35.70
C GLU A 57 45.22 18.64 35.19
N VAL A 58 45.27 19.20 33.98
CA VAL A 58 44.08 19.57 33.22
C VAL A 58 43.74 18.35 32.39
N GLU A 59 42.72 17.59 32.83
CA GLU A 59 42.07 16.60 31.97
C GLU A 59 41.47 17.35 30.78
N VAL A 60 42.17 17.29 29.64
CA VAL A 60 41.59 17.74 28.37
C VAL A 60 40.69 16.60 27.90
N GLU A 61 39.41 16.66 28.28
CA GLU A 61 38.38 15.87 27.61
C GLU A 61 38.40 16.23 26.13
N LYS A 62 39.00 15.35 25.32
CA LYS A 62 38.95 15.46 23.87
C LYS A 62 37.53 15.11 23.46
N ILE A 63 36.66 16.11 23.38
CA ILE A 63 35.35 16.00 22.74
C ILE A 63 35.63 15.70 21.26
N VAL A 64 35.61 14.42 20.91
CA VAL A 64 35.57 14.01 19.51
C VAL A 64 34.14 14.24 19.07
N GLU A 65 33.85 15.44 18.56
CA GLU A 65 32.63 15.69 17.82
C GLU A 65 32.63 14.75 16.62
N LYS A 66 31.92 13.63 16.76
CA LYS A 66 31.59 12.76 15.63
C LYS A 66 30.63 13.56 14.77
N ILE A 67 31.16 14.29 13.79
CA ILE A 67 30.37 14.85 12.70
C ILE A 67 29.80 13.63 11.97
N VAL A 68 28.57 13.27 12.32
CA VAL A 68 27.77 12.37 11.50
C VAL A 68 27.41 13.20 10.29
N GLU A 69 28.07 12.95 9.17
CA GLU A 69 27.56 13.37 7.87
C GLU A 69 26.19 12.73 7.70
N VAL A 70 25.14 13.46 8.06
CA VAL A 70 23.78 13.11 7.69
C VAL A 70 23.73 13.37 6.19
N ALA A 71 23.93 12.33 5.39
CA ALA A 71 23.65 12.39 3.96
C ALA A 71 22.27 13.05 3.80
N PRO A 72 22.10 14.04 2.89
CA PRO A 72 20.80 14.66 2.70
C PRO A 72 19.83 13.56 2.30
N THR A 73 18.98 13.14 3.23
CA THR A 73 17.83 12.32 2.93
C THR A 73 16.95 13.19 2.06
N LYS A 74 17.04 13.00 0.74
CA LYS A 74 16.12 13.62 -0.21
C LYS A 74 14.73 13.40 0.34
N GLU A 75 14.03 14.48 0.67
CA GLU A 75 12.65 14.37 1.15
C GLU A 75 11.87 13.53 0.16
N LYS A 76 11.23 12.49 0.68
CA LYS A 76 10.42 11.61 -0.14
C LYS A 76 9.23 12.42 -0.62
N ARG A 77 9.06 12.47 -1.94
CA ARG A 77 7.88 13.10 -2.52
C ARG A 77 6.63 12.41 -1.99
N GLU A 78 5.54 13.17 -1.87
CA GLU A 78 4.23 12.59 -1.62
C GLU A 78 3.81 11.71 -2.81
N ILE A 79 3.19 10.57 -2.49
CA ILE A 79 2.54 9.69 -3.46
C ILE A 79 1.03 9.94 -3.40
N VAL A 80 0.45 10.36 -4.51
CA VAL A 80 -0.97 10.72 -4.61
C VAL A 80 -1.78 9.53 -5.13
N PHE A 81 -2.71 9.03 -4.34
CA PHE A 81 -3.59 7.92 -4.71
C PHE A 81 -4.89 8.41 -5.34
N GLY A 82 -5.35 7.73 -6.40
CA GLY A 82 -6.72 7.82 -6.90
C GLY A 82 -7.65 7.11 -5.92
N GLY A 83 -8.40 7.90 -5.14
CA GLY A 83 -9.27 7.45 -4.07
C GLY A 83 -10.43 6.57 -4.54
N LEU A 84 -10.98 6.92 -5.72
CA LEU A 84 -12.28 6.43 -6.21
C LEU A 84 -13.38 6.72 -5.17
N ASN A 85 -14.60 6.21 -5.37
CA ASN A 85 -15.73 6.54 -4.50
C ASN A 85 -16.64 5.34 -4.20
N TRP A 86 -16.03 4.15 -4.09
CA TRP A 86 -16.67 2.92 -3.63
C TRP A 86 -15.78 2.15 -2.66
N ASP A 87 -16.40 1.33 -1.83
CA ASP A 87 -15.78 0.80 -0.61
C ASP A 87 -14.55 -0.07 -0.86
N SER A 88 -14.56 -0.95 -1.87
CA SER A 88 -13.40 -1.82 -2.14
C SER A 88 -12.15 -1.02 -2.46
N ALA A 89 -12.27 0.00 -3.30
CA ALA A 89 -11.16 0.89 -3.65
C ALA A 89 -10.66 1.67 -2.44
N LEU A 90 -11.56 2.19 -1.60
CA LEU A 90 -11.19 2.91 -0.38
C LEU A 90 -10.43 2.02 0.61
N VAL A 91 -10.87 0.76 0.77
CA VAL A 91 -10.16 -0.22 1.62
C VAL A 91 -8.80 -0.56 1.04
N GLN A 92 -8.72 -0.87 -0.25
CA GLN A 92 -7.45 -1.17 -0.93
C GLN A 92 -6.46 -0.01 -0.83
N ASN A 93 -6.94 1.23 -1.02
CA ASN A 93 -6.14 2.44 -0.84
C ASN A 93 -5.64 2.59 0.60
N GLY A 94 -6.50 2.40 1.60
CA GLY A 94 -6.10 2.46 3.00
C GLY A 94 -4.98 1.47 3.34
N VAL A 95 -5.08 0.23 2.88
CA VAL A 95 -4.04 -0.79 3.07
C VAL A 95 -2.75 -0.42 2.33
N ALA A 96 -2.84 -0.04 1.06
CA ALA A 96 -1.67 0.31 0.25
C ALA A 96 -0.94 1.53 0.80
N ARG A 97 -1.68 2.58 1.19
CA ARG A 97 -1.13 3.79 1.82
C ARG A 97 -0.42 3.45 3.13
N TYR A 98 -1.03 2.64 4.00
CA TYR A 98 -0.40 2.19 5.24
C TYR A 98 0.94 1.48 4.98
N ILE A 99 1.02 0.61 3.96
CA ILE A 99 2.26 -0.07 3.57
C ILE A 99 3.28 0.92 3.02
N VAL A 100 2.87 1.88 2.19
CA VAL A 100 3.77 2.90 1.62
C VAL A 100 4.34 3.82 2.70
N GLU A 101 3.51 4.25 3.65
CA GLU A 101 3.89 5.13 4.75
C GLU A 101 4.79 4.42 5.76
N HIS A 102 4.41 3.23 6.23
CA HIS A 102 5.11 2.55 7.32
C HIS A 102 6.15 1.53 6.85
N GLY A 103 5.99 0.95 5.67
CA GLY A 103 6.93 -0.01 5.08
C GLY A 103 8.00 0.67 4.24
N TYR A 104 7.63 1.70 3.47
CA TYR A 104 8.54 2.39 2.56
C TYR A 104 8.86 3.82 2.97
N GLY A 105 8.17 4.42 3.95
CA GLY A 105 8.48 5.75 4.47
C GLY A 105 8.14 6.93 3.55
N TYR A 106 7.27 6.74 2.55
CA TYR A 106 6.80 7.84 1.70
C TYR A 106 5.53 8.45 2.29
N PRO A 107 5.37 9.79 2.34
CA PRO A 107 4.09 10.39 2.66
C PRO A 107 3.08 10.09 1.56
N THR A 108 1.80 9.98 1.91
CA THR A 108 0.73 9.74 0.94
C THR A 108 -0.47 10.64 1.14
N SER A 109 -1.12 10.98 0.03
CA SER A 109 -2.45 11.61 0.00
C SER A 109 -3.37 10.81 -0.92
N GLN A 110 -4.68 11.10 -0.88
CA GLN A 110 -5.65 10.50 -1.79
C GLN A 110 -6.65 11.53 -2.29
N ILE A 111 -7.07 11.40 -3.55
CA ILE A 111 -8.11 12.20 -4.17
C ILE A 111 -9.30 11.29 -4.46
N GLU A 112 -10.35 11.42 -3.66
CA GLU A 112 -11.62 10.69 -3.88
C GLU A 112 -12.43 11.33 -5.00
N GLY A 113 -13.10 10.51 -5.81
CA GLY A 113 -13.84 10.99 -6.96
C GLY A 113 -14.26 9.88 -7.92
N SER A 114 -14.88 10.27 -9.03
CA SER A 114 -15.33 9.33 -10.05
C SER A 114 -14.16 8.75 -10.85
N ALA A 115 -14.34 7.53 -11.37
CA ALA A 115 -13.30 6.76 -12.06
C ALA A 115 -12.73 7.47 -13.29
N LEU A 116 -13.59 8.02 -14.17
CA LEU A 116 -13.14 8.59 -15.44
C LEU A 116 -12.27 9.86 -15.25
N PRO A 117 -12.64 10.86 -14.43
CA PRO A 117 -11.77 12.00 -14.15
C PRO A 117 -10.45 11.61 -13.47
N LEU A 118 -10.48 10.70 -12.50
CA LEU A 118 -9.27 10.24 -11.81
C LEU A 118 -8.33 9.47 -12.75
N PHE A 119 -8.86 8.69 -13.69
CA PHE A 119 -8.05 8.05 -14.71
C PHE A 119 -7.36 9.06 -15.63
N GLN A 120 -8.01 10.16 -15.99
CA GLN A 120 -7.35 11.25 -16.72
C GLN A 120 -6.27 11.94 -15.89
N GLY A 121 -6.48 12.10 -14.57
CA GLY A 121 -5.45 12.56 -13.64
C GLY A 121 -4.25 11.62 -13.60
N LEU A 122 -4.48 10.31 -13.61
CA LEU A 122 -3.43 9.30 -13.68
C LEU A 122 -2.61 9.42 -14.97
N ARG A 123 -3.26 9.56 -16.13
CA ARG A 123 -2.58 9.74 -17.43
C ARG A 123 -1.68 10.98 -17.47
N LYS A 124 -2.08 12.05 -16.77
CA LYS A 124 -1.34 13.33 -16.71
C LYS A 124 -0.26 13.35 -15.62
N GLY A 125 -0.29 12.40 -14.69
CA GLY A 125 0.59 12.37 -13.51
C GLY A 125 0.13 13.25 -12.35
N ASP A 126 -1.12 13.71 -12.34
CA ASP A 126 -1.75 14.38 -11.19
C ASP A 126 -2.07 13.39 -10.06
N VAL A 127 -2.30 12.12 -10.44
CA VAL A 127 -2.41 10.95 -9.55
C VAL A 127 -1.27 9.99 -9.91
N ASP A 128 -0.59 9.46 -8.90
CA ASP A 128 0.54 8.55 -9.10
C ASP A 128 0.11 7.08 -9.23
N LEU A 129 -0.97 6.69 -8.54
CA LEU A 129 -1.40 5.30 -8.44
C LEU A 129 -2.92 5.22 -8.25
N THR A 130 -3.55 4.24 -8.89
CA THR A 130 -4.92 3.81 -8.58
C THR A 130 -4.91 2.32 -8.28
N MET A 131 -5.64 1.89 -7.25
CA MET A 131 -5.68 0.49 -6.82
C MET A 131 -6.65 -0.36 -7.65
N GLU A 132 -7.61 0.29 -8.31
CA GLU A 132 -8.60 -0.39 -9.15
C GLU A 132 -8.72 0.31 -10.52
N ILE A 133 -8.64 -0.50 -11.57
CA ILE A 133 -9.06 -0.16 -12.94
C ILE A 133 -9.98 -1.31 -13.37
N TRP A 134 -11.25 -1.01 -13.53
CA TRP A 134 -12.26 -2.01 -13.90
C TRP A 134 -12.29 -2.17 -15.41
N LEU A 135 -11.70 -3.25 -15.90
CA LEU A 135 -11.75 -3.68 -17.30
C LEU A 135 -12.81 -4.79 -17.42
N PRO A 136 -13.74 -4.71 -18.40
CA PRO A 136 -13.59 -4.02 -19.68
C PRO A 136 -14.16 -2.59 -19.75
N ASN A 137 -14.75 -2.06 -18.67
CA ASN A 137 -15.45 -0.77 -18.68
C ASN A 137 -14.61 0.44 -19.13
N GLN A 138 -13.28 0.30 -19.16
CA GLN A 138 -12.34 1.34 -19.58
C GLN A 138 -11.30 0.83 -20.59
N ASP A 139 -11.55 -0.30 -21.26
CA ASP A 139 -10.55 -0.99 -22.10
C ASP A 139 -9.93 -0.08 -23.15
N THR A 140 -10.76 0.67 -23.90
CA THR A 140 -10.27 1.55 -24.96
C THR A 140 -9.30 2.59 -24.40
N ALA A 141 -9.72 3.34 -23.39
CA ALA A 141 -8.91 4.40 -22.78
C ALA A 141 -7.67 3.85 -22.05
N TRP A 142 -7.79 2.69 -21.41
CA TRP A 142 -6.68 2.01 -20.74
C TRP A 142 -5.61 1.56 -21.72
N ASN A 143 -6.00 0.85 -22.79
CA ASN A 143 -5.09 0.34 -23.79
C ASN A 143 -4.37 1.47 -24.54
N GLU A 144 -5.05 2.58 -24.82
CA GLU A 144 -4.44 3.79 -25.37
C GLU A 144 -3.38 4.38 -24.45
N ALA A 145 -3.70 4.56 -23.16
CA ALA A 145 -2.76 5.12 -22.18
C ALA A 145 -1.52 4.24 -21.98
N VAL A 146 -1.70 2.92 -21.94
CA VAL A 146 -0.58 1.96 -21.87
C VAL A 146 0.29 2.05 -23.11
N LYS A 147 -0.31 2.08 -24.30
CA LYS A 147 0.42 2.20 -25.58
C LYS A 147 1.17 3.53 -25.69
N ALA A 148 0.62 4.60 -25.15
CA ALA A 148 1.26 5.91 -25.07
C ALA A 148 2.38 5.98 -24.03
N GLY A 149 2.49 4.97 -23.14
CA GLY A 149 3.46 4.97 -22.05
C GLY A 149 3.11 5.92 -20.91
N GLU A 150 1.86 6.38 -20.86
CA GLU A 150 1.36 7.31 -19.83
C GLU A 150 1.07 6.58 -18.51
N VAL A 151 0.69 5.31 -18.59
CA VAL A 151 0.41 4.46 -17.43
C VAL A 151 1.07 3.10 -17.60
N ILE A 152 1.33 2.43 -16.48
CA ILE A 152 1.88 1.07 -16.46
C ILE A 152 0.97 0.13 -15.65
N PRO A 153 0.68 -1.10 -16.15
CA PRO A 153 -0.01 -2.11 -15.36
C PRO A 153 0.92 -2.67 -14.29
N VAL A 154 0.48 -2.67 -13.03
CA VAL A 154 1.27 -3.17 -11.89
C VAL A 154 0.82 -4.54 -11.37
N GLY A 155 -0.29 -5.07 -11.89
CA GLY A 155 -0.85 -6.36 -11.52
C GLY A 155 -2.37 -6.35 -11.47
N LYS A 156 -2.97 -7.50 -11.12
CA LYS A 156 -4.39 -7.63 -10.81
C LYS A 156 -4.59 -7.55 -9.29
N SER A 157 -5.46 -6.65 -8.82
CA SER A 157 -5.85 -6.56 -7.40
C SER A 157 -7.06 -7.45 -7.06
N LEU A 158 -7.83 -7.86 -8.07
CA LEU A 158 -9.00 -8.72 -7.97
C LEU A 158 -8.89 -9.88 -8.99
N GLU A 159 -9.46 -11.03 -8.63
CA GLU A 159 -9.55 -12.22 -9.48
C GLU A 159 -10.65 -12.08 -10.55
N ASP A 160 -10.68 -13.02 -11.51
CA ASP A 160 -11.72 -13.08 -12.54
C ASP A 160 -13.05 -13.57 -11.94
N ASN A 161 -13.84 -12.65 -11.40
CA ASN A 161 -15.19 -12.87 -10.86
C ASN A 161 -16.26 -12.22 -11.76
N TRP A 162 -17.54 -12.46 -11.46
CA TRP A 162 -18.61 -11.74 -12.14
C TRP A 162 -18.46 -10.26 -11.81
N GLN A 163 -18.22 -9.45 -12.85
CA GLN A 163 -17.87 -8.05 -12.65
C GLN A 163 -19.11 -7.21 -12.46
N SER A 164 -20.11 -7.30 -13.34
CA SER A 164 -21.35 -6.53 -13.20
C SER A 164 -22.45 -7.04 -14.13
N SER A 165 -23.71 -6.78 -13.78
CA SER A 165 -24.87 -7.05 -14.64
C SER A 165 -26.04 -6.12 -14.31
N PHE A 166 -27.06 -6.14 -15.16
CA PHE A 166 -28.42 -5.79 -14.75
C PHE A 166 -29.03 -6.98 -14.03
N LEU A 167 -29.73 -6.72 -12.94
CA LEU A 167 -30.21 -7.71 -11.99
C LEU A 167 -31.65 -7.42 -11.60
N ILE A 168 -32.37 -8.49 -11.31
CA ILE A 168 -33.63 -8.49 -10.59
C ILE A 168 -33.45 -9.30 -9.30
N PRO A 169 -34.29 -9.10 -8.28
CA PRO A 169 -34.26 -9.95 -7.10
C PRO A 169 -34.76 -11.37 -7.38
N GLN A 170 -34.23 -12.37 -6.66
CA GLN A 170 -34.66 -13.78 -6.82
C GLN A 170 -36.16 -13.98 -6.57
N TYR A 171 -36.77 -13.23 -5.62
CA TYR A 171 -38.21 -13.32 -5.37
C TYR A 171 -39.06 -12.90 -6.59
N MET A 172 -38.52 -12.03 -7.44
CA MET A 172 -39.17 -11.69 -8.70
C MET A 172 -39.04 -12.80 -9.74
N GLN A 173 -37.86 -13.40 -9.85
CA GLN A 173 -37.61 -14.53 -10.74
C GLN A 173 -38.48 -15.73 -10.36
N ASP A 174 -38.57 -16.05 -9.06
CA ASP A 174 -39.37 -17.18 -8.56
C ASP A 174 -40.86 -17.00 -8.87
N ALA A 175 -41.36 -15.76 -8.78
CA ALA A 175 -42.74 -15.42 -9.13
C ALA A 175 -42.97 -15.35 -10.65
N ASN A 176 -41.93 -15.09 -11.45
CA ASN A 176 -41.99 -14.93 -12.89
C ASN A 176 -40.86 -15.73 -13.57
N PRO A 177 -40.92 -17.08 -13.61
CA PRO A 177 -39.81 -17.89 -14.11
C PRO A 177 -39.45 -17.64 -15.58
N GLU A 178 -40.36 -17.04 -16.36
CA GLU A 178 -40.13 -16.64 -17.75
C GLU A 178 -39.37 -15.31 -17.90
N LEU A 179 -39.15 -14.55 -16.82
CA LEU A 179 -38.37 -13.30 -16.83
C LEU A 179 -36.90 -13.64 -16.57
N ASP A 180 -36.23 -14.33 -17.48
CA ASP A 180 -34.86 -14.83 -17.30
C ASP A 180 -33.83 -14.16 -18.23
N SER A 181 -34.29 -13.23 -19.06
CA SER A 181 -33.48 -12.50 -20.03
C SER A 181 -33.79 -11.00 -20.02
N ILE A 182 -32.78 -10.19 -20.34
CA ILE A 182 -32.98 -8.75 -20.52
C ILE A 182 -33.94 -8.44 -21.68
N GLU A 183 -34.03 -9.35 -22.65
CA GLU A 183 -34.93 -9.23 -23.81
C GLU A 183 -36.40 -9.26 -23.41
N ASP A 184 -36.73 -9.90 -22.29
CA ASP A 184 -38.10 -10.03 -21.79
C ASP A 184 -38.69 -8.66 -21.39
N LEU A 185 -37.85 -7.68 -21.07
CA LEU A 185 -38.28 -6.30 -20.83
C LEU A 185 -38.92 -5.65 -22.08
N LYS A 186 -38.87 -6.30 -23.25
CA LYS A 186 -39.59 -5.87 -24.45
C LYS A 186 -41.09 -6.18 -24.37
N GLU A 187 -41.50 -7.14 -23.56
CA GLU A 187 -42.90 -7.54 -23.41
C GLU A 187 -43.63 -6.71 -22.33
N ASP A 188 -44.84 -6.24 -22.65
CA ASP A 188 -45.66 -5.44 -21.73
C ASP A 188 -45.98 -6.18 -20.42
N LYS A 189 -46.13 -7.51 -20.46
CA LYS A 189 -46.41 -8.32 -19.27
C LYS A 189 -45.32 -8.16 -18.21
N PHE A 190 -44.04 -8.13 -18.61
CA PHE A 190 -42.92 -8.00 -17.70
C PHE A 190 -42.64 -6.55 -17.32
N LYS A 191 -42.78 -5.61 -18.26
CA LYS A 191 -42.66 -4.17 -17.95
C LYS A 191 -43.62 -3.72 -16.85
N SER A 192 -44.82 -4.31 -16.81
CA SER A 192 -45.85 -3.99 -15.81
C SER A 192 -45.46 -4.33 -14.36
N LEU A 193 -44.42 -5.14 -14.16
CA LEU A 193 -43.94 -5.54 -12.84
C LEU A 193 -43.08 -4.44 -12.17
N PHE A 194 -42.45 -3.58 -12.97
CA PHE A 194 -41.45 -2.62 -12.49
C PHE A 194 -41.99 -1.19 -12.44
N GLU A 195 -41.28 -0.33 -11.71
CA GLU A 195 -41.46 1.11 -11.82
C GLU A 195 -41.24 1.58 -13.26
N GLN A 196 -42.09 2.49 -13.73
CA GLN A 196 -41.99 3.04 -15.08
C GLN A 196 -41.96 4.57 -15.09
N GLU A 197 -41.19 5.11 -16.02
CA GLU A 197 -41.12 6.54 -16.33
C GLU A 197 -41.29 6.72 -17.85
N GLY A 198 -42.32 7.47 -18.25
CA GLY A 198 -42.63 7.66 -19.67
C GLY A 198 -43.01 6.38 -20.43
N GLY A 199 -43.51 5.35 -19.73
CA GLY A 199 -43.85 4.04 -20.30
C GLY A 199 -42.67 3.08 -20.48
N LYS A 200 -41.49 3.44 -19.94
CA LYS A 200 -40.27 2.63 -19.95
C LYS A 200 -39.95 2.18 -18.53
N VAL A 201 -39.45 0.96 -18.38
CA VAL A 201 -38.98 0.40 -17.10
C VAL A 201 -37.79 1.23 -16.59
N VAL A 202 -37.85 1.61 -15.33
CA VAL A 202 -36.74 2.28 -14.67
C VAL A 202 -35.67 1.24 -14.34
N LEU A 203 -34.50 1.38 -14.93
CA LEU A 203 -33.28 0.68 -14.52
C LEU A 203 -32.47 1.64 -13.64
N LEU A 204 -32.28 1.29 -12.37
CA LEU A 204 -31.35 2.00 -11.51
C LEU A 204 -29.92 1.67 -11.96
N GLY A 205 -29.32 2.56 -12.74
CA GLY A 205 -28.12 2.30 -13.52
C GLY A 205 -26.81 2.48 -12.76
N CYS A 206 -25.71 2.37 -13.49
CA CYS A 206 -24.39 2.74 -12.97
C CYS A 206 -24.30 4.26 -12.74
N ILE A 207 -23.46 4.65 -11.78
CA ILE A 207 -23.27 6.03 -11.33
C ILE A 207 -22.55 6.87 -12.40
N ALA A 208 -22.98 8.11 -12.61
CA ALA A 208 -22.32 9.00 -13.56
C ALA A 208 -20.83 9.21 -13.25
N GLY A 209 -20.03 9.24 -14.32
CA GLY A 209 -18.57 9.37 -14.25
C GLY A 209 -17.82 8.06 -13.96
N TRP A 210 -18.52 6.94 -13.83
CA TRP A 210 -17.92 5.61 -13.83
C TRP A 210 -17.94 5.01 -15.23
N GLY A 211 -16.95 4.16 -15.56
CA GLY A 211 -16.88 3.51 -16.88
C GLY A 211 -18.11 2.67 -17.21
N CYS A 212 -18.73 1.99 -16.24
CA CYS A 212 -19.95 1.24 -16.48
C CYS A 212 -21.13 2.10 -16.94
N ARG A 213 -21.17 3.40 -16.59
CA ARG A 213 -22.23 4.29 -17.06
C ARG A 213 -22.04 4.57 -18.55
N THR A 214 -20.82 4.83 -18.96
CA THR A 214 -20.45 4.94 -20.38
C THR A 214 -20.79 3.66 -21.14
N MET A 215 -20.53 2.47 -20.57
CA MET A 215 -20.92 1.21 -21.20
C MET A 215 -22.44 1.07 -21.36
N GLN A 216 -23.23 1.61 -20.42
CA GLN A 216 -24.69 1.56 -20.48
C GLN A 216 -25.27 2.53 -21.53
N GLU A 217 -24.79 3.79 -21.52
CA GLU A 217 -25.30 4.88 -22.38
C GLU A 217 -24.70 4.89 -23.78
N GLY A 218 -23.47 4.41 -23.93
CA GLY A 218 -22.67 4.57 -25.12
C GLY A 218 -21.87 5.88 -25.13
N ASP A 219 -20.94 5.94 -26.07
CA ASP A 219 -20.11 7.11 -26.37
C ASP A 219 -19.65 7.06 -27.83
N GLU A 220 -18.58 7.78 -28.16
CA GLU A 220 -18.00 7.77 -29.50
C GLU A 220 -17.42 6.42 -29.94
N THR A 221 -17.22 5.48 -29.01
CA THR A 221 -16.69 4.14 -29.27
C THR A 221 -17.79 3.10 -29.54
N GLY A 222 -19.05 3.40 -29.20
CA GLY A 222 -20.18 2.50 -29.47
C GLY A 222 -21.51 2.95 -28.87
N PRO A 223 -22.62 2.31 -29.28
CA PRO A 223 -23.98 2.71 -28.92
C PRO A 223 -24.36 2.44 -27.46
N GLY A 224 -23.52 1.76 -26.67
CA GLY A 224 -23.84 1.34 -25.31
C GLY A 224 -24.77 0.14 -25.23
N GLN A 225 -24.97 -0.38 -24.02
CA GLN A 225 -25.78 -1.57 -23.75
C GLN A 225 -27.26 -1.33 -24.02
N ILE A 226 -27.82 -0.18 -23.65
CA ILE A 226 -29.26 0.08 -23.81
C ILE A 226 -29.67 0.06 -25.29
N VAL A 227 -28.96 0.80 -26.13
CA VAL A 227 -29.23 0.81 -27.58
C VAL A 227 -28.75 -0.50 -28.23
N GLY A 228 -27.58 -1.01 -27.85
CA GLY A 228 -27.03 -2.25 -28.40
C GLY A 228 -27.89 -3.49 -28.17
N MET A 229 -28.67 -3.53 -27.09
CA MET A 229 -29.65 -4.57 -26.79
C MET A 229 -31.06 -4.24 -27.31
N GLY A 230 -31.26 -3.08 -27.98
CA GLY A 230 -32.56 -2.63 -28.47
C GLY A 230 -33.57 -2.35 -27.36
N LEU A 231 -33.11 -1.84 -26.22
CA LEU A 231 -33.94 -1.52 -25.04
C LEU A 231 -34.34 -0.04 -24.97
N GLU A 232 -33.98 0.75 -25.98
CA GLU A 232 -34.18 2.21 -26.01
C GLU A 232 -35.64 2.63 -25.81
N ASP A 233 -36.60 1.85 -26.29
CA ASP A 233 -38.04 2.09 -26.11
C ASP A 233 -38.65 1.40 -24.88
N HIS A 234 -37.82 0.67 -24.12
CA HIS A 234 -38.26 -0.23 -23.06
C HIS A 234 -37.70 0.12 -21.69
N VAL A 235 -36.50 0.71 -21.64
CA VAL A 235 -35.77 0.99 -20.40
C VAL A 235 -35.32 2.45 -20.39
N VAL A 236 -35.41 3.07 -19.22
CA VAL A 236 -34.82 4.37 -18.93
C VAL A 236 -33.85 4.25 -17.76
N LEU A 237 -32.65 4.77 -17.94
CA LEU A 237 -31.61 4.75 -16.93
C LEU A 237 -31.82 5.87 -15.91
N ARG A 238 -31.90 5.49 -14.62
CA ARG A 238 -31.87 6.43 -13.50
C ARG A 238 -30.51 6.38 -12.83
N ASP A 239 -29.88 7.54 -12.65
CA ASP A 239 -28.63 7.65 -11.91
C ASP A 239 -28.93 7.61 -10.40
N PRO A 240 -28.38 6.64 -9.63
CA PRO A 240 -28.50 6.63 -8.17
C PRO A 240 -27.70 7.76 -7.49
N GLY A 241 -26.79 8.42 -8.21
CA GLY A 241 -25.95 9.54 -7.75
C GLY A 241 -24.73 9.12 -6.94
N THR A 242 -24.84 8.10 -6.07
CA THR A 242 -23.71 7.58 -5.29
C THR A 242 -23.81 6.06 -5.10
N ALA A 243 -22.68 5.43 -4.79
CA ALA A 243 -22.63 4.00 -4.44
C ALA A 243 -23.50 3.68 -3.21
N GLY A 244 -23.50 4.56 -2.19
CA GLY A 244 -24.34 4.40 -1.01
C GLY A 244 -25.83 4.53 -1.30
N ALA A 245 -26.23 5.46 -2.17
CA ALA A 245 -27.64 5.61 -2.57
C ALA A 245 -28.13 4.41 -3.41
N LEU A 246 -27.27 3.88 -4.30
CA LEU A 246 -27.56 2.65 -5.04
C LEU A 246 -27.77 1.47 -4.08
N ALA A 247 -26.84 1.25 -3.16
CA ALA A 247 -26.93 0.19 -2.16
C ALA A 247 -28.21 0.32 -1.31
N ALA A 248 -28.49 1.52 -0.80
CA ALA A 248 -29.67 1.77 0.03
C ALA A 248 -30.99 1.53 -0.72
N ALA A 249 -31.06 1.87 -2.01
CA ALA A 249 -32.25 1.60 -2.82
C ALA A 249 -32.48 0.09 -3.02
N ILE A 250 -31.41 -0.66 -3.28
CA ILE A 250 -31.47 -2.12 -3.44
C ILE A 250 -31.86 -2.77 -2.10
N GLU A 251 -31.19 -2.43 -1.01
CA GLU A 251 -31.50 -2.96 0.32
C GLU A 251 -32.95 -2.67 0.73
N ALA A 252 -33.45 -1.46 0.45
CA ALA A 252 -34.83 -1.09 0.74
C ALA A 252 -35.84 -1.91 -0.06
N ALA A 253 -35.55 -2.21 -1.33
CA ALA A 253 -36.40 -3.06 -2.17
C ALA A 253 -36.41 -4.50 -1.65
N PHE A 254 -35.24 -5.07 -1.35
CA PHE A 254 -35.12 -6.41 -0.79
C PHE A 254 -35.80 -6.56 0.57
N ALA A 255 -35.71 -5.56 1.44
CA ALA A 255 -36.36 -5.58 2.74
C ALA A 255 -37.90 -5.57 2.66
N LYS A 256 -38.46 -5.08 1.55
CA LYS A 256 -39.91 -4.97 1.32
C LYS A 256 -40.43 -5.99 0.30
N GLU A 257 -39.54 -6.74 -0.34
CA GLU A 257 -39.83 -7.56 -1.51
C GLU A 257 -40.44 -6.74 -2.67
N ASP A 258 -40.05 -5.47 -2.80
CA ASP A 258 -40.52 -4.58 -3.86
C ASP A 258 -39.85 -4.93 -5.19
N PRO A 259 -40.57 -4.85 -6.33
CA PRO A 259 -39.95 -5.00 -7.65
C PRO A 259 -38.90 -3.93 -7.93
N ILE A 260 -37.72 -4.34 -8.42
CA ILE A 260 -36.64 -3.43 -8.80
C ILE A 260 -35.81 -4.03 -9.94
N LEU A 261 -35.46 -3.20 -10.92
CA LEU A 261 -34.45 -3.51 -11.93
C LEU A 261 -33.24 -2.61 -11.68
N PHE A 262 -32.06 -3.19 -11.46
CA PHE A 262 -30.89 -2.42 -11.04
C PHE A 262 -29.59 -2.96 -11.62
N TYR A 263 -28.61 -2.07 -11.77
CA TYR A 263 -27.22 -2.41 -12.01
C TYR A 263 -26.53 -2.71 -10.69
N TYR A 264 -25.73 -3.77 -10.66
CA TYR A 264 -24.79 -3.98 -9.56
C TYR A 264 -23.53 -4.74 -9.99
N TRP A 265 -22.53 -4.78 -9.12
CA TRP A 265 -21.21 -5.35 -9.41
C TRP A 265 -20.71 -6.24 -8.28
N GLY A 266 -19.80 -7.15 -8.64
CA GLY A 266 -19.12 -8.06 -7.73
C GLY A 266 -17.59 -7.88 -7.84
N PRO A 267 -16.83 -8.09 -6.75
CA PRO A 267 -17.27 -8.55 -5.43
C PRO A 267 -17.58 -7.36 -4.50
N THR A 268 -18.73 -7.39 -3.82
CA THR A 268 -19.05 -6.47 -2.72
C THR A 268 -19.74 -7.21 -1.58
N ALA A 269 -19.81 -6.59 -0.40
CA ALA A 269 -20.54 -7.14 0.73
C ALA A 269 -22.03 -7.35 0.41
N LEU A 270 -22.65 -6.37 -0.27
CA LEU A 270 -24.05 -6.44 -0.68
C LEU A 270 -24.25 -7.55 -1.72
N ALA A 271 -23.40 -7.64 -2.74
CA ALA A 271 -23.54 -8.65 -3.79
C ALA A 271 -23.41 -10.09 -3.27
N HIS A 272 -22.73 -10.27 -2.12
CA HIS A 272 -22.67 -11.55 -1.43
C HIS A 272 -23.93 -11.89 -0.63
N GLN A 273 -24.69 -10.88 -0.21
CA GLN A 273 -25.88 -11.05 0.64
C GLN A 273 -27.18 -11.14 -0.18
N LEU A 274 -27.22 -10.50 -1.34
CA LEU A 274 -28.41 -10.48 -2.18
C LEU A 274 -28.58 -11.83 -2.90
N ALA A 275 -29.81 -12.34 -2.89
CA ALA A 275 -30.25 -13.39 -3.80
C ALA A 275 -30.81 -12.72 -5.06
N THR A 276 -30.06 -12.77 -6.15
CA THR A 276 -30.36 -12.17 -7.46
C THR A 276 -30.22 -13.20 -8.55
#